data_AF-L5KBH6-F1
#
_entry.id   AF-L5KBH6-F1
#
_cell.length_a   1.000
_cell.length_b   1.000
_cell.length_c   1.000
_cell.angle_alpha   90.00
_cell.angle_beta   90.00
_cell.angle_gamma   90.00
#
_symmetry.space_group_name_H-M   'P 1'
#
loop_
_entity.id
_entity.type
_entity.pdbx_description
1 polymer ?
#
loop_
_entity_poly.entity_id
_entity_poly.type
_entity_poly.pdbx_seq_one_letter_code
_entity_poly.pdbx_strand_id
1 'polypeptide(L)'
;MVAAAKASVPTIQDQASAMQLSQCAKNLGTALAELRTAAQKAQEACGPLEMDSALSVVQNLERDLQEVKAAARDGKLKPLPGETMEKCAQDLGNSTKAVSSAIAQLLGEVAQGNENYAGIAARDVAGGLRSLAQAARGVAALTSDPAVQAIVLDTASDVLDKASSLIEEAKKAAGRPGDPESQQRLAQLPPSTGTFQEAQSRLNEAAAGLNQAATELVQASRGTPQDLARASGRFGQDFSTFLEAGVEMAGQAPSQEDRAQVVSNLKGISMSSSKLLLAAKALSTDPAAPNLKSQLAAAARAVTDSINQLITMCTQQAPGQK
;
A
#
# COMPACT_ATOMS: atom_id res chain seq x y z
N MET A 1 19.63 16.98 -17.78
CA MET A 1 19.74 18.02 -18.84
C MET A 1 21.15 18.61 -18.97
N VAL A 2 21.79 19.16 -17.92
CA VAL A 2 23.16 19.74 -18.02
C VAL A 2 24.19 18.78 -18.62
N ALA A 3 24.20 17.51 -18.19
CA ALA A 3 25.12 16.50 -18.71
C ALA A 3 24.89 16.22 -20.21
N ALA A 4 23.64 16.11 -20.64
CA ALA A 4 23.26 15.92 -22.04
C ALA A 4 23.61 17.16 -22.90
N ALA A 5 23.44 18.37 -22.37
CA ALA A 5 23.83 19.61 -23.02
C ALA A 5 25.35 19.69 -23.25
N LYS A 6 26.17 19.28 -22.27
CA LYS A 6 27.64 19.22 -22.43
C LYS A 6 28.08 18.15 -23.42
N ALA A 7 27.41 17.00 -23.43
CA ALA A 7 27.72 15.89 -24.33
C ALA A 7 27.36 16.19 -25.81
N SER A 8 26.44 17.12 -26.05
CA SER A 8 26.01 17.55 -27.40
C SER A 8 26.79 18.75 -27.96
N VAL A 9 27.63 19.41 -27.15
CA VAL A 9 28.53 20.48 -27.64
C VAL A 9 29.42 20.04 -28.81
N PRO A 10 30.13 18.89 -28.78
CA PRO A 10 30.99 18.47 -29.89
C PRO A 10 30.24 18.03 -31.15
N THR A 11 28.91 17.85 -31.08
CA THR A 11 28.09 17.48 -32.24
C THR A 11 27.60 18.70 -33.04
N ILE A 12 27.86 19.92 -32.57
CA ILE A 12 27.43 21.17 -33.22
C ILE A 12 28.56 21.68 -34.13
N GLN A 13 28.27 21.79 -35.43
CA GLN A 13 29.23 22.31 -36.42
C GLN A 13 29.46 23.82 -36.31
N ASP A 14 28.45 24.58 -35.91
CA ASP A 14 28.57 26.02 -35.69
C ASP A 14 29.26 26.31 -34.34
N GLN A 15 30.49 26.81 -34.43
CA GLN A 15 31.33 27.16 -33.29
C GLN A 15 30.67 28.18 -32.35
N ALA A 16 29.88 29.14 -32.87
CA ALA A 16 29.21 30.14 -32.05
C ALA A 16 28.10 29.51 -31.20
N SER A 17 27.27 28.66 -31.81
CA SER A 17 26.23 27.88 -31.14
C SER A 17 26.80 26.89 -30.12
N ALA A 18 27.93 26.23 -30.45
CA ALA A 18 28.62 25.31 -29.53
C ALA A 18 29.17 26.05 -28.30
N MET A 19 29.76 27.23 -28.48
CA MET A 19 30.24 28.08 -27.39
C MET A 19 29.09 28.58 -26.50
N GLN A 20 27.98 29.02 -27.10
CA GLN A 20 26.79 29.42 -26.32
C GLN A 20 26.20 28.26 -25.53
N LEU A 21 26.06 27.07 -26.12
CA LEU A 21 25.55 25.90 -25.41
C LEU A 21 26.45 25.49 -24.25
N SER A 22 27.77 25.51 -24.46
CA SER A 22 28.77 25.24 -23.41
C SER A 22 28.66 26.25 -22.26
N GLN A 23 28.52 27.54 -22.58
CA GLN A 23 28.37 28.60 -21.59
C GLN A 23 27.04 28.49 -20.83
N CYS A 24 25.92 28.22 -21.53
CA CYS A 24 24.62 27.97 -20.90
C CYS A 24 24.67 26.75 -19.97
N ALA A 25 25.32 25.66 -20.38
CA ALA A 25 25.46 24.47 -19.55
C ALA A 25 26.35 24.72 -18.32
N LYS A 26 27.36 25.59 -18.44
CA LYS A 26 28.19 26.03 -17.30
C LYS A 26 27.38 26.89 -16.33
N ASN A 27 26.67 27.90 -16.84
CA ASN A 27 25.79 28.77 -16.04
C ASN A 27 24.69 27.96 -15.32
N LEU A 28 24.05 27.02 -16.01
CA LEU A 28 23.04 26.13 -15.43
C LEU A 28 23.65 25.21 -14.37
N GLY A 29 24.90 24.76 -14.56
CA GLY A 29 25.64 24.01 -13.54
C GLY A 29 25.88 24.83 -12.27
N THR A 30 26.31 26.09 -12.41
CA THR A 30 26.49 27.01 -11.28
C THR A 30 25.17 27.28 -10.57
N ALA A 31 24.10 27.58 -11.32
CA ALA A 31 22.78 27.82 -10.76
C ALA A 31 22.23 26.60 -9.98
N LEU A 32 22.46 25.38 -10.47
CA LEU A 32 22.07 24.17 -9.74
C LEU A 32 22.88 23.96 -8.46
N ALA A 33 24.17 24.31 -8.47
CA ALA A 33 25.00 24.23 -7.27
C ALA A 33 24.53 25.23 -6.20
N GLU A 34 24.29 26.48 -6.60
CA GLU A 34 23.74 27.52 -5.72
C GLU A 34 22.36 27.13 -5.19
N LEU A 35 21.47 26.60 -6.05
CA LEU A 35 20.16 26.10 -5.66
C LEU A 35 20.26 24.96 -4.65
N ARG A 36 21.20 24.02 -4.83
CA ARG A 36 21.42 22.92 -3.89
C ARG A 36 21.89 23.44 -2.53
N THR A 37 22.83 24.40 -2.52
CA THR A 37 23.30 25.02 -1.27
C THR A 37 22.19 25.81 -0.58
N ALA A 38 21.39 26.55 -1.34
CA ALA A 38 20.24 27.28 -0.80
C ALA A 38 19.17 26.33 -0.24
N ALA A 39 18.86 25.25 -0.96
CA ALA A 39 17.91 24.22 -0.51
C ALA A 39 18.39 23.53 0.78
N GLN A 40 19.67 23.19 0.88
CA GLN A 40 20.23 22.56 2.08
C GLN A 40 20.20 23.51 3.28
N LYS A 41 20.59 24.77 3.11
CA LYS A 41 20.49 25.78 4.17
C LYS A 41 19.05 26.07 4.59
N ALA A 42 18.11 26.10 3.64
CA ALA A 42 16.69 26.24 3.93
C ALA A 42 16.16 25.02 4.70
N GLN A 43 16.58 23.81 4.34
CA GLN A 43 16.16 22.58 5.01
C GLN A 43 16.66 22.52 6.46
N GLU A 44 17.90 22.94 6.73
CA GLU A 44 18.45 23.05 8.09
C GLU A 44 17.71 24.11 8.94
N ALA A 45 17.23 25.18 8.33
CA ALA A 45 16.47 26.23 9.01
C ALA A 45 15.00 25.87 9.26
N CYS A 46 14.43 24.92 8.50
CA CYS A 46 13.01 24.58 8.51
C CYS A 46 12.67 23.24 9.18
N GLY A 47 13.66 22.44 9.60
CA GLY A 47 13.46 21.10 10.19
C GLY A 47 12.27 20.96 11.15
N PRO A 48 12.14 21.79 12.20
CA PRO A 48 11.02 21.72 13.15
C PRO A 48 9.68 22.28 12.61
N LEU A 49 9.68 22.99 11.48
CA LEU A 49 8.47 23.57 10.85
C LEU A 49 7.78 22.59 9.88
N GLU A 50 8.47 21.54 9.44
CA GLU A 50 7.93 20.58 8.47
C GLU A 50 6.76 19.77 9.05
N MET A 51 6.79 19.44 10.35
CA MET A 51 5.67 18.75 11.02
C MET A 51 4.43 19.65 11.13
N ASP A 52 4.62 20.94 11.42
CA ASP A 52 3.53 21.93 11.41
C ASP A 52 2.92 22.11 10.02
N SER A 53 3.78 22.18 9.00
CA SER A 53 3.36 22.25 7.60
C SER A 53 2.58 21.00 7.18
N ALA A 54 3.07 19.80 7.54
CA ALA A 54 2.40 18.54 7.27
C ALA A 54 1.02 18.48 7.93
N LEU A 55 0.90 18.89 9.19
CA LEU A 55 -0.36 18.92 9.92
C LEU A 55 -1.37 19.89 9.26
N SER A 56 -0.92 21.09 8.87
CA SER A 56 -1.76 22.04 8.12
C SER A 56 -2.24 21.47 6.78
N VAL A 57 -1.40 20.70 6.08
CA VAL A 57 -1.81 20.01 4.84
C VAL A 57 -2.92 19.01 5.13
N VAL A 58 -2.77 18.16 6.15
CA VAL A 58 -3.78 17.15 6.50
C VAL A 58 -5.10 17.80 6.90
N GLN A 59 -5.08 18.84 7.74
CA GLN A 59 -6.28 19.57 8.13
C GLN A 59 -7.01 20.23 6.95
N ASN A 60 -6.27 20.76 5.98
CA ASN A 60 -6.87 21.28 4.77
C ASN A 60 -7.51 20.16 3.94
N LEU A 61 -6.86 19.00 3.82
CA LEU A 61 -7.42 17.84 3.13
C LEU A 61 -8.69 17.32 3.80
N GLU A 62 -8.75 17.33 5.14
CA GLU A 62 -9.96 16.95 5.89
C GLU A 62 -11.14 17.86 5.54
N ARG A 63 -10.92 19.19 5.53
CA ARG A 63 -11.94 20.15 5.12
C ARG A 63 -12.40 19.90 3.68
N ASP A 64 -11.45 19.73 2.76
CA ASP A 64 -11.75 19.47 1.36
C ASP A 64 -12.54 18.15 1.19
N LEU A 65 -12.23 17.11 1.98
CA LEU A 65 -12.96 15.84 1.95
C LEU A 65 -14.38 15.97 2.52
N GLN A 66 -14.61 16.83 3.51
CA GLN A 66 -15.96 17.14 4.00
C GLN A 66 -16.79 17.84 2.92
N GLU A 67 -16.20 18.76 2.16
CA GLU A 67 -16.87 19.39 1.01
C GLU A 67 -17.20 18.36 -0.07
N VAL A 68 -16.28 17.44 -0.36
CA VAL A 68 -16.50 16.31 -1.28
C VAL A 68 -17.65 15.42 -0.79
N LYS A 69 -17.70 15.10 0.51
CA LYS A 69 -18.76 14.30 1.12
C LYS A 69 -20.12 14.99 1.01
N ALA A 70 -20.17 16.31 1.22
CA ALA A 70 -21.38 17.10 0.98
C ALA A 70 -21.80 17.07 -0.50
N ALA A 71 -20.85 17.23 -1.44
CA ALA A 71 -21.12 17.14 -2.86
C ALA A 71 -21.58 15.75 -3.32
N ALA A 72 -21.05 14.69 -2.72
CA ALA A 72 -21.49 13.31 -2.96
C ALA A 72 -22.92 13.07 -2.47
N ARG A 73 -23.26 13.55 -1.26
CA ARG A 73 -24.63 13.50 -0.73
C ARG A 73 -25.64 14.23 -1.62
N ASP A 74 -25.22 15.35 -2.20
CA ASP A 74 -26.01 16.14 -3.14
C ASP A 74 -26.09 15.52 -4.56
N GLY A 75 -25.38 14.42 -4.83
CA GLY A 75 -25.30 13.81 -6.17
C GLY A 75 -24.58 14.69 -7.21
N LYS A 76 -23.78 15.67 -6.76
CA LYS A 76 -23.06 16.63 -7.60
C LYS A 76 -21.60 16.23 -7.86
N LEU A 77 -21.15 15.12 -7.27
CA LEU A 77 -19.78 14.64 -7.42
C LEU A 77 -19.57 14.10 -8.84
N LYS A 78 -18.63 14.71 -9.58
CA LYS A 78 -18.28 14.30 -10.95
C LYS A 78 -16.82 13.92 -11.04
N PRO A 79 -16.48 12.87 -11.81
CA PRO A 79 -15.09 12.46 -12.02
C PRO A 79 -14.35 13.50 -12.86
N LEU A 80 -13.03 13.59 -12.68
CA LEU A 80 -12.19 14.45 -13.50
C LEU A 80 -11.94 13.82 -14.88
N PRO A 81 -11.63 14.64 -15.90
CA PRO A 81 -11.21 14.13 -17.19
C PRO A 81 -10.00 13.20 -17.06
N GLY A 82 -10.15 11.95 -17.51
CA GLY A 82 -9.08 10.94 -17.49
C GLY A 82 -9.01 10.07 -16.24
N GLU A 83 -9.92 10.23 -15.27
CA GLU A 83 -10.08 9.29 -14.16
C GLU A 83 -10.88 8.05 -14.59
N THR A 84 -10.37 6.87 -14.25
CA THR A 84 -11.05 5.58 -14.44
C THR A 84 -11.09 4.81 -13.13
N MET A 85 -12.08 3.93 -12.96
CA MET A 85 -12.28 3.25 -11.67
C MET A 85 -11.10 2.35 -11.33
N GLU A 86 -10.55 1.64 -12.32
CA GLU A 86 -9.37 0.79 -12.16
C GLU A 86 -8.15 1.60 -11.74
N LYS A 87 -7.92 2.76 -12.38
CA LYS A 87 -6.79 3.63 -12.05
C LYS A 87 -6.93 4.22 -10.65
N CYS A 88 -8.09 4.76 -10.30
CA CYS A 88 -8.34 5.32 -8.97
C CYS A 88 -8.24 4.26 -7.87
N ALA A 89 -8.74 3.04 -8.09
CA ALA A 89 -8.61 1.95 -7.13
C ALA A 89 -7.14 1.50 -6.95
N GLN A 90 -6.37 1.44 -8.04
CA GLN A 90 -4.95 1.14 -7.98
C GLN A 90 -4.15 2.25 -7.29
N ASP A 91 -4.42 3.51 -7.63
CA ASP A 91 -3.78 4.68 -7.02
C ASP A 91 -4.12 4.77 -5.53
N LEU A 92 -5.34 4.40 -5.13
CA LEU A 92 -5.74 4.30 -3.74
C LEU A 92 -4.90 3.27 -2.99
N GLY A 93 -4.78 2.05 -3.53
CA GLY A 93 -3.96 0.99 -2.93
C GLY A 93 -2.47 1.35 -2.84
N ASN A 94 -1.91 2.01 -3.87
CA ASN A 94 -0.53 2.49 -3.87
C ASN A 94 -0.31 3.60 -2.83
N SER A 95 -1.25 4.55 -2.75
CA SER A 95 -1.19 5.67 -1.80
C SER A 95 -1.29 5.18 -0.36
N THR A 96 -2.17 4.22 -0.09
CA THR A 96 -2.27 3.59 1.24
C THR A 96 -0.96 2.97 1.68
N LYS A 97 -0.29 2.19 0.80
CA LYS A 97 1.02 1.61 1.10
C LYS A 97 2.09 2.67 1.36
N ALA A 98 2.08 3.74 0.57
CA ALA A 98 3.01 4.86 0.75
C ALA A 98 2.80 5.56 2.10
N VAL A 99 1.55 5.82 2.47
CA VAL A 99 1.19 6.40 3.78
C VAL A 99 1.65 5.48 4.92
N SER A 100 1.34 4.18 4.87
CA SER A 100 1.77 3.21 5.89
C SER A 100 3.29 3.18 6.05
N SER A 101 4.04 3.18 4.94
CA SER A 101 5.51 3.20 4.98
C SER A 101 6.05 4.50 5.59
N ALA A 102 5.47 5.64 5.22
CA ALA A 102 5.90 6.94 5.73
C ALA A 102 5.57 7.10 7.23
N ILE A 103 4.43 6.56 7.69
CA ILE A 103 4.08 6.53 9.12
C ILE A 103 5.09 5.68 9.90
N ALA A 104 5.43 4.48 9.41
CA ALA A 104 6.42 3.62 10.06
C ALA A 104 7.79 4.32 10.18
N GLN A 105 8.21 5.02 9.12
CA GLN A 105 9.43 5.81 9.14
C GLN A 105 9.34 6.97 10.13
N LEU A 106 8.23 7.71 10.15
CA LEU A 106 8.00 8.82 11.10
C LEU A 106 8.13 8.35 12.55
N LEU A 107 7.48 7.24 12.90
CA LEU A 107 7.57 6.67 14.25
C LEU A 107 9.00 6.24 14.61
N GLY A 108 9.73 5.65 13.66
CA GLY A 108 11.13 5.26 13.84
C GLY A 108 12.05 6.46 14.10
N GLU A 109 11.90 7.54 13.31
CA GLU A 109 12.70 8.76 13.46
C GLU A 109 12.38 9.52 14.75
N VAL A 110 11.10 9.57 15.13
CA VAL A 110 10.67 10.17 16.40
C VAL A 110 11.20 9.38 17.60
N ALA A 111 11.20 8.04 17.54
CA ALA A 111 11.78 7.20 18.58
C ALA A 111 13.30 7.43 18.74
N GLN A 112 13.99 7.74 17.65
CA GLN A 112 15.42 8.08 17.65
C GLN A 112 15.70 9.54 18.09
N GLY A 113 14.68 10.38 18.23
CA GLY A 113 14.83 11.80 18.54
C GLY A 113 15.34 12.63 17.35
N ASN A 114 15.21 12.12 16.13
CA ASN A 114 15.68 12.78 14.91
C ASN A 114 14.62 13.72 14.34
N GLU A 115 14.48 14.92 14.92
CA GLU A 115 13.43 15.88 14.52
C GLU A 115 13.42 16.22 13.01
N ASN A 116 14.61 16.35 12.38
CA ASN A 116 14.72 16.68 10.96
C ASN A 116 14.17 15.57 10.05
N TYR A 117 14.48 14.31 10.36
CA TYR A 117 14.01 13.17 9.57
C TYR A 117 12.55 12.85 9.89
N ALA A 118 12.11 13.07 11.13
CA ALA A 118 10.70 13.03 11.49
C ALA A 118 9.88 14.08 10.70
N GLY A 119 10.39 15.31 10.54
CA GLY A 119 9.77 16.33 9.70
C GLY A 119 9.61 15.90 8.23
N ILE A 120 10.65 15.31 7.64
CA ILE A 120 10.60 14.78 6.27
C ILE A 120 9.58 13.64 6.15
N ALA A 121 9.59 12.69 7.09
CA ALA A 121 8.65 11.58 7.11
C ALA A 121 7.20 12.07 7.28
N ALA A 122 6.95 13.05 8.15
CA ALA A 122 5.64 13.68 8.31
C ALA A 122 5.16 14.34 7.00
N ARG A 123 6.06 15.01 6.28
CA ARG A 123 5.75 15.58 4.96
C ARG A 123 5.40 14.50 3.93
N ASP A 124 6.11 13.36 3.96
CA ASP A 124 5.84 12.23 3.08
C ASP A 124 4.48 11.57 3.42
N VAL A 125 4.12 11.47 4.70
CA VAL A 125 2.77 11.07 5.15
C VAL A 125 1.71 12.01 4.57
N ALA A 126 1.89 13.33 4.71
CA ALA A 126 0.94 14.31 4.18
C ALA A 126 0.82 14.24 2.64
N GLY A 127 1.92 13.97 1.93
CA GLY A 127 1.93 13.75 0.47
C GLY A 127 1.18 12.49 0.06
N GLY A 128 1.37 11.39 0.81
CA GLY A 128 0.63 10.15 0.61
C GLY A 128 -0.87 10.32 0.86
N LEU A 129 -1.25 11.02 1.94
CA LEU A 129 -2.64 11.31 2.27
C LEU A 129 -3.33 12.18 1.23
N ARG A 130 -2.63 13.15 0.65
CA ARG A 130 -3.14 13.94 -0.48
C ARG A 130 -3.51 13.03 -1.66
N SER A 131 -2.62 12.10 -1.99
CA SER A 131 -2.84 11.15 -3.10
C SER A 131 -3.99 10.18 -2.79
N LEU A 132 -4.07 9.71 -1.54
CA LEU A 132 -5.16 8.87 -1.04
C LEU A 132 -6.52 9.58 -1.11
N ALA A 133 -6.60 10.83 -0.64
CA ALA A 133 -7.82 11.64 -0.68
C ALA A 133 -8.30 11.86 -2.12
N GLN A 134 -7.38 12.15 -3.04
CA GLN A 134 -7.71 12.31 -4.47
C GLN A 134 -8.22 11.01 -5.08
N ALA A 135 -7.53 9.88 -4.82
CA ALA A 135 -7.93 8.58 -5.31
C ALA A 135 -9.30 8.14 -4.74
N ALA A 136 -9.53 8.34 -3.44
CA ALA A 136 -10.80 8.06 -2.78
C ALA A 136 -11.95 8.89 -3.38
N ARG A 137 -11.71 10.19 -3.60
CA ARG A 137 -12.64 11.08 -4.30
C ARG A 137 -12.94 10.59 -5.72
N GLY A 138 -11.92 10.15 -6.46
CA GLY A 138 -12.08 9.58 -7.80
C GLY A 138 -12.94 8.32 -7.79
N VAL A 139 -12.68 7.38 -6.87
CA VAL A 139 -13.50 6.17 -6.69
C VAL A 139 -14.95 6.54 -6.34
N ALA A 140 -15.16 7.49 -5.42
CA ALA A 140 -16.49 7.98 -5.06
C ALA A 140 -17.22 8.63 -6.26
N ALA A 141 -16.51 9.40 -7.09
CA ALA A 141 -17.12 10.06 -8.24
C ALA A 141 -17.47 9.09 -9.38
N LEU A 142 -16.77 7.95 -9.45
CA LEU A 142 -16.94 6.94 -10.50
C LEU A 142 -17.92 5.83 -10.11
N THR A 143 -18.16 5.61 -8.82
CA THR A 143 -19.17 4.64 -8.37
C THR A 143 -20.58 5.23 -8.45
N SER A 144 -21.54 4.41 -8.89
CA SER A 144 -22.95 4.79 -8.98
C SER A 144 -23.74 4.46 -7.70
N ASP A 145 -23.13 3.75 -6.75
CA ASP A 145 -23.76 3.33 -5.50
C ASP A 145 -23.51 4.37 -4.39
N PRO A 146 -24.54 5.10 -3.91
CA PRO A 146 -24.40 6.11 -2.86
C PRO A 146 -23.88 5.53 -1.53
N ALA A 147 -24.16 4.26 -1.23
CA ALA A 147 -23.64 3.62 -0.02
C ALA A 147 -22.14 3.41 -0.13
N VAL A 148 -21.65 2.96 -1.29
CA VAL A 148 -20.21 2.80 -1.56
C VAL A 148 -19.51 4.16 -1.57
N GLN A 149 -20.13 5.20 -2.14
CA GLN A 149 -19.61 6.58 -2.08
C GLN A 149 -19.38 7.04 -0.64
N ALA A 150 -20.39 6.86 0.22
CA ALA A 150 -20.31 7.25 1.62
C ALA A 150 -19.23 6.46 2.37
N ILE A 151 -19.16 5.13 2.18
CA ILE A 151 -18.16 4.28 2.83
C ILE A 151 -16.73 4.69 2.43
N VAL A 152 -16.47 4.94 1.14
CA VAL A 152 -15.12 5.30 0.68
C VAL A 152 -14.68 6.67 1.21
N LEU A 153 -15.60 7.63 1.30
CA LEU A 153 -15.30 8.97 1.80
C LEU A 153 -15.16 8.98 3.32
N ASP A 154 -16.00 8.23 4.03
CA ASP A 154 -15.93 8.10 5.49
C ASP A 154 -14.64 7.42 5.92
N THR A 155 -14.27 6.32 5.25
CA THR A 155 -12.99 5.64 5.53
C THR A 155 -11.78 6.53 5.22
N ALA A 156 -11.81 7.31 4.14
CA ALA A 156 -10.75 8.27 3.85
C ALA A 156 -10.68 9.41 4.88
N SER A 157 -11.82 9.92 5.36
CA SER A 157 -11.87 10.90 6.47
C SER A 157 -11.27 10.32 7.76
N ASP A 158 -11.64 9.09 8.14
CA ASP A 158 -11.12 8.45 9.35
C ASP A 158 -9.60 8.26 9.29
N VAL A 159 -9.05 7.97 8.10
CA VAL A 159 -7.60 7.85 7.89
C VAL A 159 -6.91 9.22 8.05
N LEU A 160 -7.49 10.28 7.50
CA LEU A 160 -6.96 11.65 7.63
C LEU A 160 -6.96 12.12 9.10
N ASP A 161 -8.05 11.89 9.83
CA ASP A 161 -8.20 12.28 11.25
C ASP A 161 -7.18 11.54 12.15
N LYS A 162 -7.04 10.22 11.94
CA LYS A 162 -6.03 9.42 12.65
C LYS A 162 -4.62 9.85 12.31
N ALA A 163 -4.34 10.18 11.05
CA ALA A 163 -3.02 10.64 10.64
C ALA A 163 -2.70 12.04 11.18
N SER A 164 -3.69 12.94 11.26
CA SER A 164 -3.58 14.26 11.89
C SER A 164 -3.18 14.12 13.36
N SER A 165 -3.91 13.27 14.09
CA SER A 165 -3.60 12.93 15.50
C SER A 165 -2.20 12.33 15.65
N LEU A 166 -1.79 11.47 14.71
CA LEU A 166 -0.47 10.84 14.71
C LEU A 166 0.66 11.85 14.51
N ILE A 167 0.53 12.76 13.53
CA ILE A 167 1.53 13.80 13.28
C ILE A 167 1.63 14.76 14.47
N GLU A 168 0.50 15.07 15.12
CA GLU A 168 0.48 15.93 16.31
C GLU A 168 1.20 15.28 17.49
N GLU A 169 0.96 13.99 17.75
CA GLU A 169 1.64 13.26 18.82
C GLU A 169 3.12 13.04 18.49
N ALA A 170 3.43 12.76 17.23
CA ALA A 170 4.80 12.65 16.74
C ALA A 170 5.57 13.95 16.99
N LYS A 171 4.92 15.11 16.77
CA LYS A 171 5.51 16.42 17.04
C LYS A 171 5.77 16.63 18.54
N LYS A 172 4.81 16.26 19.39
CA LYS A 172 4.97 16.36 20.86
C LYS A 172 6.11 15.50 21.36
N ALA A 173 6.24 14.28 20.83
CA ALA A 173 7.30 13.34 21.18
C ALA A 173 8.67 13.77 20.64
N ALA A 174 8.72 14.31 19.42
CA ALA A 174 9.94 14.85 18.83
C ALA A 174 10.53 15.98 19.70
N GLY A 175 9.68 16.88 20.21
CA GLY A 175 10.09 17.94 21.14
C GLY A 175 10.41 17.49 22.58
N ARG A 176 10.26 16.19 22.88
CA ARG A 176 10.57 15.57 24.19
C ARG A 176 11.29 14.24 24.00
N PRO A 177 12.53 14.24 23.47
CA PRO A 177 13.27 13.02 23.21
C PRO A 177 13.50 12.24 24.51
N GLY A 178 13.00 11.00 24.57
CA GLY A 178 13.17 10.09 25.70
C GLY A 178 12.01 10.00 26.69
N ASP A 179 10.87 10.64 26.43
CA ASP A 179 9.66 10.46 27.25
C ASP A 179 8.98 9.09 26.95
N PRO A 180 8.98 8.13 27.90
CA PRO A 180 8.44 6.80 27.67
C PRO A 180 6.92 6.81 27.46
N GLU A 181 6.20 7.79 28.02
CA GLU A 181 4.75 7.95 27.82
C GLU A 181 4.41 8.38 26.39
N SER A 182 5.15 9.34 25.83
CA SER A 182 4.99 9.79 24.45
C SER A 182 5.34 8.67 23.46
N GLN A 183 6.38 7.88 23.74
CA GLN A 183 6.71 6.68 22.95
C GLN A 183 5.64 5.59 23.07
N GLN A 184 5.04 5.37 24.25
CA GLN A 184 3.92 4.45 24.42
C GLN A 184 2.65 4.92 23.73
N ARG A 185 2.34 6.22 23.74
CA ARG A 185 1.21 6.79 23.00
C ARG A 185 1.40 6.65 21.49
N LEU A 186 2.62 6.89 21.00
CA LEU A 186 3.00 6.64 19.60
C LEU A 186 2.98 5.16 19.21
N ALA A 187 3.30 4.25 20.13
CA ALA A 187 3.21 2.81 19.91
C ALA A 187 1.76 2.29 19.97
N GLN A 188 0.84 3.03 20.60
CA GLN A 188 -0.61 2.75 20.61
C GLN A 188 -1.33 3.29 19.38
N LEU A 189 -0.74 4.26 18.68
CA LEU A 189 -1.23 4.75 17.39
C LEU A 189 -0.89 3.72 16.32
N PRO A 190 -1.86 3.27 15.52
CA PRO A 190 -1.76 2.02 14.76
C PRO A 190 -0.59 2.10 13.79
N PRO A 191 0.54 1.44 14.07
CA PRO A 191 1.41 1.07 12.99
C PRO A 191 0.68 -0.11 12.31
N SER A 192 0.80 -0.27 11.00
CA SER A 192 0.38 -1.53 10.35
C SER A 192 1.29 -2.70 10.75
N THR A 193 1.71 -2.77 12.01
CA THR A 193 2.64 -3.75 12.54
C THR A 193 1.97 -4.41 13.74
N GLY A 194 1.11 -5.38 13.44
CA GLY A 194 1.10 -6.52 14.33
C GLY A 194 2.54 -7.05 14.41
N THR A 195 2.98 -7.46 15.58
CA THR A 195 4.21 -8.24 15.76
C THR A 195 4.27 -9.40 14.76
N PHE A 196 5.47 -9.94 14.49
CA PHE A 196 5.61 -11.13 13.62
C PHE A 196 4.64 -12.25 14.06
N GLN A 197 4.37 -12.35 15.36
CA GLN A 197 3.45 -13.29 15.97
C GLN A 197 1.96 -13.00 15.67
N GLU A 198 1.57 -11.72 15.59
CA GLU A 198 0.23 -11.30 15.18
C GLU A 198 0.03 -11.45 13.67
N ALA A 199 1.02 -11.05 12.86
CA ALA A 199 1.01 -11.30 11.41
C ALA A 199 0.94 -12.81 11.10
N GLN A 200 1.62 -13.62 11.90
CA GLN A 200 1.55 -15.08 11.83
C GLN A 200 0.20 -15.65 12.26
N SER A 201 -0.40 -15.16 13.34
CA SER A 201 -1.77 -15.56 13.71
C SER A 201 -2.77 -15.20 12.61
N ARG A 202 -2.69 -13.99 12.06
CA ARG A 202 -3.55 -13.55 10.96
C ARG A 202 -3.34 -14.38 9.69
N LEU A 203 -2.10 -14.72 9.35
CA LEU A 203 -1.82 -15.62 8.23
C LEU A 203 -2.41 -17.00 8.47
N ASN A 204 -2.27 -17.56 9.68
CA ASN A 204 -2.79 -18.88 10.03
C ASN A 204 -4.33 -18.91 9.97
N GLU A 205 -4.99 -17.87 10.48
CA GLU A 205 -6.44 -17.75 10.43
C GLU A 205 -6.94 -17.60 8.99
N ALA A 206 -6.31 -16.73 8.20
CA ALA A 206 -6.65 -16.55 6.79
C ALA A 206 -6.36 -17.82 5.97
N ALA A 207 -5.30 -18.55 6.29
CA ALA A 207 -4.97 -19.83 5.67
C ALA A 207 -6.00 -20.92 6.00
N ALA A 208 -6.48 -20.98 7.24
CA ALA A 208 -7.55 -21.89 7.64
C ALA A 208 -8.85 -21.57 6.89
N GLY A 209 -9.21 -20.28 6.79
CA GLY A 209 -10.35 -19.82 5.98
C GLY A 209 -10.22 -20.21 4.51
N LEU A 210 -9.06 -19.98 3.91
CA LEU A 210 -8.78 -20.32 2.52
C LEU A 210 -8.83 -21.84 2.25
N ASN A 211 -8.30 -22.66 3.17
CA ASN A 211 -8.39 -24.13 3.10
C ASN A 211 -9.84 -24.61 3.21
N GLN A 212 -10.63 -23.98 4.07
CA GLN A 212 -12.05 -24.27 4.18
C GLN A 212 -12.79 -23.90 2.88
N ALA A 213 -12.53 -22.71 2.32
CA ALA A 213 -13.12 -22.29 1.05
C ALA A 213 -12.72 -23.20 -0.13
N ALA A 214 -11.48 -23.68 -0.16
CA ALA A 214 -11.03 -24.68 -1.15
C ALA A 214 -11.79 -26.00 -1.00
N THR A 215 -12.07 -26.43 0.23
CA THR A 215 -12.86 -27.63 0.52
C THR A 215 -14.33 -27.44 0.13
N GLU A 216 -14.90 -26.27 0.43
CA GLU A 216 -16.26 -25.90 0.03
C GLU A 216 -16.42 -25.89 -1.49
N LEU A 217 -15.41 -25.43 -2.25
CA LEU A 217 -15.39 -25.53 -3.72
C LEU A 217 -15.51 -26.97 -4.21
N VAL A 218 -14.80 -27.91 -3.58
CA VAL A 218 -14.87 -29.35 -3.91
C VAL A 218 -16.25 -29.91 -3.57
N GLN A 219 -16.88 -29.48 -2.48
CA GLN A 219 -18.23 -29.91 -2.13
C GLN A 219 -19.27 -29.33 -3.09
N ALA A 220 -19.18 -28.03 -3.39
CA ALA A 220 -20.04 -27.33 -4.33
C ALA A 220 -19.94 -27.89 -5.76
N SER A 221 -18.80 -28.48 -6.12
CA SER A 221 -18.61 -29.19 -7.40
C SER A 221 -19.60 -30.36 -7.64
N ARG A 222 -20.24 -30.86 -6.57
CA ARG A 222 -21.27 -31.91 -6.61
C ARG A 222 -22.70 -31.36 -6.59
N GLY A 223 -22.87 -30.08 -6.29
CA GLY A 223 -24.15 -29.38 -6.20
C GLY A 223 -24.51 -28.67 -7.50
N THR A 224 -25.12 -27.49 -7.38
CA THR A 224 -25.52 -26.71 -8.55
C THR A 224 -24.38 -25.78 -9.03
N PRO A 225 -24.39 -25.36 -10.31
CA PRO A 225 -23.45 -24.36 -10.80
C PRO A 225 -23.49 -23.03 -10.03
N GLN A 226 -24.63 -22.68 -9.43
CA GLN A 226 -24.78 -21.49 -8.58
C GLN A 226 -24.04 -21.64 -7.24
N ASP A 227 -24.08 -22.82 -6.62
CA ASP A 227 -23.31 -23.11 -5.42
C ASP A 227 -21.81 -23.00 -5.68
N LEU A 228 -21.37 -23.49 -6.85
CA LEU A 228 -19.97 -23.40 -7.27
C LEU A 228 -19.54 -21.96 -7.55
N ALA A 229 -20.41 -21.13 -8.13
CA ALA A 229 -20.15 -19.71 -8.33
C ALA A 229 -20.02 -18.95 -7.00
N ARG A 230 -20.92 -19.23 -6.05
CA ARG A 230 -20.87 -18.63 -4.70
C ARG A 230 -19.61 -19.07 -3.94
N ALA A 231 -19.27 -20.36 -3.97
CA ALA A 231 -18.05 -20.88 -3.36
C ALA A 231 -16.78 -20.31 -4.00
N SER A 232 -16.79 -20.10 -5.33
CA SER A 232 -15.68 -19.46 -6.05
C SER A 232 -15.50 -17.99 -5.65
N GLY A 233 -16.60 -17.26 -5.46
CA GLY A 233 -16.55 -15.88 -4.98
C GLY A 233 -15.98 -15.78 -3.55
N ARG A 234 -16.44 -16.66 -2.66
CA ARG A 234 -15.92 -16.75 -1.29
C ARG A 234 -14.44 -17.12 -1.26
N PHE A 235 -14.04 -18.14 -2.03
CA PHE A 235 -12.64 -18.51 -2.17
C PHE A 235 -11.77 -17.35 -2.68
N GLY A 236 -12.25 -16.56 -3.64
CA GLY A 236 -11.54 -15.37 -4.11
C GLY A 236 -11.33 -14.31 -3.02
N GLN A 237 -12.34 -14.09 -2.17
CA GLN A 237 -12.26 -13.15 -1.05
C GLN A 237 -11.30 -13.63 0.05
N ASP A 238 -11.40 -14.91 0.44
CA ASP A 238 -10.51 -15.52 1.42
C ASP A 238 -9.06 -15.57 0.89
N PHE A 239 -8.89 -15.78 -0.43
CA PHE A 239 -7.59 -15.73 -1.09
C PHE A 239 -6.96 -14.34 -1.04
N SER A 240 -7.73 -13.27 -1.30
CA SER A 240 -7.24 -11.90 -1.18
C SER A 240 -6.80 -11.57 0.25
N THR A 241 -7.59 -11.99 1.24
CA THR A 241 -7.29 -11.80 2.66
C THR A 241 -6.00 -12.54 3.07
N PHE A 242 -5.85 -13.79 2.62
CA PHE A 242 -4.64 -14.57 2.84
C PHE A 242 -3.41 -13.96 2.16
N LEU A 243 -3.54 -13.49 0.93
CA LEU A 243 -2.44 -12.88 0.19
C LEU A 243 -1.95 -11.60 0.85
N GLU A 244 -2.87 -10.78 1.37
CA GLU A 244 -2.54 -9.56 2.11
C GLU A 244 -1.79 -9.88 3.41
N ALA A 245 -2.28 -10.83 4.21
CA ALA A 245 -1.59 -11.31 5.41
C ALA A 245 -0.21 -11.91 5.10
N GLY A 246 -0.08 -12.61 3.98
CA GLY A 246 1.19 -13.21 3.56
C GLY A 246 2.22 -12.16 3.12
N VAL A 247 1.79 -11.11 2.43
CA VAL A 247 2.67 -9.99 2.03
C VAL A 247 3.09 -9.18 3.26
N GLU A 248 2.18 -8.96 4.21
CA GLU A 248 2.49 -8.32 5.50
C GLU A 248 3.57 -9.12 6.24
N MET A 249 3.41 -10.44 6.36
CA MET A 249 4.41 -11.31 6.97
C MET A 249 5.75 -11.30 6.23
N ALA A 250 5.75 -11.32 4.90
CA ALA A 250 6.98 -11.22 4.11
C ALA A 250 7.74 -9.91 4.40
N GLY A 251 7.00 -8.81 4.62
CA GLY A 251 7.57 -7.53 5.02
C GLY A 251 8.24 -7.54 6.40
N GLN A 252 7.82 -8.43 7.29
CA GLN A 252 8.35 -8.60 8.64
C GLN A 252 9.44 -9.67 8.76
N ALA A 253 9.76 -10.39 7.68
CA ALA A 253 10.80 -11.39 7.70
C ALA A 253 12.19 -10.76 7.96
N PRO A 254 13.02 -11.33 8.86
CA PRO A 254 14.26 -10.70 9.31
C PRO A 254 15.36 -10.71 8.23
N SER A 255 15.31 -11.62 7.27
CA SER A 255 16.28 -11.73 6.19
C SER A 255 15.65 -11.54 4.81
N GLN A 256 16.43 -10.98 3.88
CA GLN A 256 16.00 -10.79 2.50
C GLN A 256 15.75 -12.14 1.80
N GLU A 257 16.46 -13.19 2.19
CA GLU A 257 16.31 -14.55 1.67
C GLU A 257 14.97 -15.16 2.12
N ASP A 258 14.63 -15.03 3.41
CA ASP A 258 13.33 -15.46 3.95
C ASP A 258 12.17 -14.71 3.29
N ARG A 259 12.31 -13.40 3.10
CA ARG A 259 11.31 -12.60 2.37
C ARG A 259 11.11 -13.11 0.94
N ALA A 260 12.20 -13.41 0.22
CA ALA A 260 12.13 -13.94 -1.14
C ALA A 260 11.45 -15.33 -1.17
N GLN A 261 11.74 -16.16 -0.16
CA GLN A 261 11.14 -17.48 0.02
C GLN A 261 9.62 -17.40 0.26
N VAL A 262 9.17 -16.51 1.16
CA VAL A 262 7.73 -16.27 1.44
C VAL A 262 7.01 -15.79 0.18
N VAL A 263 7.59 -14.82 -0.53
CA VAL A 263 7.01 -14.30 -1.78
C VAL A 263 6.94 -15.38 -2.87
N SER A 264 7.96 -16.23 -2.97
CA SER A 264 7.98 -17.36 -3.91
C SER A 264 6.84 -18.35 -3.63
N ASN A 265 6.65 -18.72 -2.36
CA ASN A 265 5.56 -19.61 -1.93
C ASN A 265 4.18 -18.98 -2.17
N LEU A 266 4.00 -17.69 -1.87
CA LEU A 266 2.77 -16.96 -2.19
C LEU A 266 2.46 -16.95 -3.69
N LYS A 267 3.49 -16.81 -4.53
CA LYS A 267 3.34 -16.92 -5.99
C LYS A 267 2.93 -18.34 -6.41
N GLY A 268 3.48 -19.37 -5.78
CA GLY A 268 3.06 -20.77 -5.98
C GLY A 268 1.59 -21.00 -5.62
N ILE A 269 1.16 -20.51 -4.45
CA ILE A 269 -0.23 -20.58 -3.99
C ILE A 269 -1.16 -19.82 -4.96
N SER A 270 -0.74 -18.65 -5.44
CA SER A 270 -1.49 -17.86 -6.42
C SER A 270 -1.70 -18.62 -7.73
N MET A 271 -0.67 -19.30 -8.25
CA MET A 271 -0.76 -20.10 -9.46
C MET A 271 -1.68 -21.31 -9.27
N SER A 272 -1.58 -22.02 -8.14
CA SER A 272 -2.46 -23.15 -7.81
C SER A 272 -3.92 -22.71 -7.63
N SER A 273 -4.15 -21.57 -6.98
CA SER A 273 -5.48 -20.98 -6.76
C SER A 273 -6.13 -20.53 -8.06
N SER A 274 -5.34 -19.96 -8.98
CA SER A 274 -5.80 -19.61 -10.32
C SER A 274 -6.23 -20.85 -11.12
N LYS A 275 -5.44 -21.94 -11.07
CA LYS A 275 -5.83 -23.23 -11.68
C LYS A 275 -7.12 -23.78 -11.09
N LEU A 276 -7.30 -23.68 -9.77
CA LEU A 276 -8.52 -24.10 -9.09
C LEU A 276 -9.74 -23.31 -9.58
N LEU A 277 -9.66 -21.98 -9.65
CA LEU A 277 -10.74 -21.12 -10.13
C LEU A 277 -11.06 -21.36 -11.61
N LEU A 278 -10.06 -21.62 -12.45
CA LEU A 278 -10.25 -22.01 -13.85
C LEU A 278 -10.99 -23.35 -13.97
N ALA A 279 -10.62 -24.33 -13.14
CA ALA A 279 -11.32 -25.62 -13.09
C ALA A 279 -12.77 -25.46 -12.59
N ALA A 280 -13.00 -24.62 -11.57
CA ALA A 280 -14.34 -24.30 -11.08
C ALA A 280 -15.20 -23.61 -12.15
N LYS A 281 -14.61 -22.66 -12.90
CA LYS A 281 -15.29 -22.01 -14.02
C LYS A 281 -15.67 -23.02 -15.12
N ALA A 282 -14.73 -23.88 -15.53
CA ALA A 282 -14.99 -24.90 -16.53
C ALA A 282 -16.09 -25.89 -16.09
N LEU A 283 -16.09 -26.28 -14.81
CA LEU A 283 -17.10 -27.17 -14.25
C LEU A 283 -18.47 -26.50 -14.11
N SER A 284 -18.52 -25.19 -13.85
CA SER A 284 -19.77 -24.41 -13.85
C SER A 284 -20.42 -24.41 -15.24
N THR A 285 -19.60 -24.37 -16.31
CA THR A 285 -20.08 -24.44 -17.70
C THR A 285 -20.39 -25.86 -18.18
N ASP A 286 -19.72 -26.88 -17.64
CA ASP A 286 -19.96 -28.29 -17.97
C ASP A 286 -19.97 -29.17 -16.70
N PRO A 287 -21.13 -29.29 -16.02
CA PRO A 287 -21.25 -30.03 -14.76
C PRO A 287 -21.20 -31.56 -14.91
N ALA A 288 -21.34 -32.05 -16.14
CA ALA A 288 -21.44 -33.47 -16.47
C ALA A 288 -20.06 -34.11 -16.67
N ALA A 289 -19.01 -33.31 -16.93
CA ALA A 289 -17.66 -33.81 -17.17
C ALA A 289 -16.98 -34.35 -15.88
N PRO A 290 -16.77 -35.68 -15.75
CA PRO A 290 -16.15 -36.27 -14.56
C PRO A 290 -14.66 -35.88 -14.41
N ASN A 291 -13.98 -35.62 -15.53
CA ASN A 291 -12.57 -35.20 -15.53
C ASN A 291 -12.37 -33.84 -14.84
N LEU A 292 -13.33 -32.90 -14.99
CA LEU A 292 -13.24 -31.57 -14.39
C LEU A 292 -13.41 -31.62 -12.86
N LYS A 293 -14.28 -32.49 -12.34
CA LYS A 293 -14.43 -32.70 -10.88
C LYS A 293 -13.16 -33.24 -10.25
N SER A 294 -12.50 -34.19 -10.91
CA SER A 294 -11.22 -34.74 -10.47
C SER A 294 -10.10 -33.69 -10.51
N GLN A 295 -10.02 -32.89 -11.58
CA GLN A 295 -9.05 -31.79 -11.71
C GLN A 295 -9.25 -30.71 -10.65
N LEU A 296 -10.51 -30.34 -10.36
CA LEU A 296 -10.84 -29.37 -9.31
C LEU A 296 -10.41 -29.88 -7.93
N ALA A 297 -10.71 -31.14 -7.61
CA ALA A 297 -10.27 -31.74 -6.35
C ALA A 297 -8.74 -31.83 -6.23
N ALA A 298 -8.03 -32.13 -7.32
CA ALA A 298 -6.57 -32.14 -7.35
C ALA A 298 -6.00 -30.72 -7.16
N ALA A 299 -6.58 -29.71 -7.81
CA ALA A 299 -6.16 -28.32 -7.65
C ALA A 299 -6.41 -27.80 -6.23
N ALA A 300 -7.54 -28.16 -5.61
CA ALA A 300 -7.85 -27.77 -4.23
C ALA A 300 -6.86 -28.37 -3.22
N ARG A 301 -6.46 -29.64 -3.41
CA ARG A 301 -5.39 -30.26 -2.63
C ARG A 301 -4.05 -29.55 -2.82
N ALA A 302 -3.66 -29.25 -4.06
CA ALA A 302 -2.42 -28.55 -4.34
C ALA A 302 -2.36 -27.16 -3.69
N VAL A 303 -3.50 -26.43 -3.65
CA VAL A 303 -3.62 -25.17 -2.91
C VAL A 303 -3.40 -25.41 -1.41
N THR A 304 -4.10 -26.39 -0.84
CA THR A 304 -4.00 -26.74 0.60
C THR A 304 -2.58 -27.12 1.00
N ASP A 305 -1.92 -27.96 0.21
CA ASP A 305 -0.54 -28.40 0.45
C ASP A 305 0.44 -27.21 0.38
N SER A 306 0.26 -26.32 -0.59
CA SER A 306 1.11 -25.13 -0.75
C SER A 306 0.93 -24.15 0.41
N ILE A 307 -0.31 -23.98 0.90
CA ILE A 307 -0.62 -23.16 2.08
C ILE A 307 0.02 -23.75 3.33
N ASN A 308 -0.10 -25.06 3.55
CA ASN A 308 0.49 -25.74 4.71
C ASN A 308 2.02 -25.68 4.71
N GLN A 309 2.65 -25.76 3.53
CA GLN A 309 4.09 -25.55 3.38
C GLN A 309 4.49 -24.13 3.79
N LEU A 310 3.74 -23.10 3.34
CA LEU A 310 4.01 -21.72 3.74
C LEU A 310 3.86 -21.55 5.25
N ILE A 311 2.75 -22.01 5.85
CA ILE A 311 2.52 -21.93 7.30
C ILE A 311 3.67 -22.57 8.06
N THR A 312 4.06 -23.79 7.68
CA THR A 312 5.14 -24.53 8.36
C THR A 312 6.44 -23.74 8.35
N MET A 313 6.79 -23.16 7.20
CA MET A 313 7.98 -22.33 7.04
C MET A 313 7.91 -21.08 7.93
N CYS A 314 6.79 -20.38 7.89
CA CYS A 314 6.54 -19.16 8.65
C CYS A 314 6.50 -19.42 10.17
N THR A 315 6.05 -20.61 10.60
CA THR A 315 6.07 -21.04 12.01
C THR A 315 7.45 -21.41 12.51
N GLN A 316 8.29 -22.02 11.67
CA GLN A 316 9.67 -22.39 12.04
C GLN A 316 10.62 -21.19 12.11
N GLN A 317 10.28 -20.08 11.44
CA GLN A 317 11.07 -18.86 11.42
C GLN A 317 10.73 -17.87 12.55
N ALA A 318 9.81 -18.22 13.46
CA ALA A 318 9.47 -17.37 14.60
C ALA A 318 10.65 -17.24 15.60
N PRO A 319 11.09 -16.01 15.95
CA PRO A 319 12.09 -15.79 16.98
C PRO A 319 11.51 -16.21 18.35
N GLY A 320 11.97 -17.33 18.92
CA GLY A 320 11.53 -17.78 20.26
C GLY A 320 11.32 -19.29 20.45
N GLN A 321 11.50 -20.14 19.42
CA GLN A 321 11.47 -21.61 19.55
C GLN A 321 12.85 -22.28 19.40
N LYS A 322 13.91 -21.67 19.95
CA LYS A 322 15.17 -22.36 20.22
C LYS A 322 15.52 -22.28 21.69
#